data_AF-A0A2V5VF19-F1
#
_entry.id   AF-A0A2V5VF19-F1
#
_cell.length_a   1.000
_cell.length_b   1.000
_cell.length_c   1.000
_cell.angle_alpha   90.00
_cell.angle_beta   90.00
_cell.angle_gamma   90.00
#
_symmetry.space_group_name_H-M   'P 1'
#
loop_
_entity.id
_entity.type
_entity.pdbx_description
1 polymer ?
#
loop_
_entity_poly.entity_id
_entity_poly.type
_entity_poly.pdbx_seq_one_letter_code
_entity_poly.pdbx_strand_id
1 'polypeptide(L)'
;MLCDVCKCNDATVFLTQILEGKMQKVNLCDACSKEKGVQDPTGFALADLLLGIGAAEEIEKGACYVTFAEGLNVLLKAMHKGTEHVGKLPERAHRVMQLNHRMRALTENLQKAVAEENYETAASLRDQIKQLQGDLPNSS
;
A
#
# COMPACT_ATOMS: atom_id res chain seq x y z
N MET A 1 -17.62 11.34 -32.09
CA MET A 1 -18.57 12.02 -31.16
C MET A 1 -17.72 12.43 -29.98
N LEU A 2 -17.74 13.71 -29.62
CA LEU A 2 -16.80 14.25 -28.62
C LEU A 2 -17.17 13.81 -27.21
N CYS A 3 -16.17 13.75 -26.34
CA CYS A 3 -16.32 13.50 -24.91
C CYS A 3 -17.26 14.54 -24.28
N ASP A 4 -18.25 14.09 -23.53
CA ASP A 4 -19.25 14.97 -22.89
C ASP A 4 -18.64 15.83 -21.78
N VAL A 5 -17.49 15.42 -21.21
CA VAL A 5 -16.78 16.14 -20.14
C VAL A 5 -15.83 17.20 -20.69
N CYS A 6 -14.85 16.80 -21.50
CA CYS A 6 -13.82 17.74 -21.97
C CYS A 6 -14.14 18.37 -23.32
N LYS A 7 -15.03 17.78 -24.13
CA LYS A 7 -15.40 18.22 -25.49
C LYS A 7 -14.24 18.38 -26.50
N CYS A 8 -13.01 18.00 -26.13
CA CYS A 8 -11.82 18.16 -26.99
C CYS A 8 -11.44 16.87 -27.73
N ASN A 9 -11.73 15.71 -27.13
CA ASN A 9 -11.31 14.42 -27.64
C ASN A 9 -12.51 13.57 -28.05
N ASP A 10 -12.32 12.66 -29.01
CA ASP A 10 -13.34 11.68 -29.35
C ASP A 10 -13.59 10.70 -28.20
N ALA A 11 -14.87 10.37 -27.99
CA ALA A 11 -15.29 9.43 -26.99
C ALA A 11 -14.96 7.99 -27.41
N THR A 12 -14.30 7.26 -26.52
CA THR A 12 -13.92 5.85 -26.68
C THR A 12 -14.65 4.93 -25.70
N VAL A 13 -15.19 5.51 -24.62
CA VAL A 13 -15.89 4.80 -23.55
C VAL A 13 -17.34 5.28 -23.51
N PHE A 14 -18.29 4.35 -23.62
CA PHE A 14 -19.72 4.63 -23.69
C PHE A 14 -20.43 3.95 -22.54
N LEU A 15 -20.99 4.73 -21.62
CA LEU A 15 -21.70 4.19 -20.46
C LEU A 15 -23.17 4.54 -20.49
N THR A 16 -24.01 3.58 -20.13
CA THR A 16 -25.46 3.76 -19.99
C THR A 16 -25.88 3.23 -18.63
N GLN A 17 -26.50 4.08 -17.81
CA GLN A 17 -26.98 3.73 -16.48
C GLN A 17 -28.45 4.09 -16.34
N ILE A 18 -29.20 3.27 -15.61
CA ILE A 18 -30.60 3.54 -15.28
C ILE A 18 -30.63 4.13 -13.86
N LEU A 19 -30.92 5.42 -13.75
CA LEU A 19 -31.13 6.10 -12.47
C LEU A 19 -32.60 6.52 -12.40
N GLU A 20 -33.28 6.17 -11.31
CA GLU A 20 -34.70 6.51 -11.09
C GLU A 20 -35.64 6.14 -12.26
N GLY A 21 -35.34 5.02 -12.93
CA GLY A 21 -36.11 4.54 -14.09
C GLY A 21 -35.88 5.29 -15.40
N LYS A 22 -34.96 6.27 -15.43
CA LYS A 22 -34.56 6.98 -16.65
C LYS A 22 -33.17 6.52 -17.10
N MET A 23 -33.04 6.22 -18.39
CA MET A 23 -31.76 5.86 -18.99
C MET A 23 -30.93 7.13 -19.22
N GLN A 24 -29.77 7.19 -18.56
CA GLN A 24 -28.80 8.25 -18.71
C GLN A 24 -27.55 7.68 -19.41
N LYS A 25 -27.18 8.30 -20.53
CA LYS A 25 -26.05 7.89 -21.36
C LYS A 25 -24.97 8.97 -21.33
N VAL A 26 -23.73 8.56 -21.08
CA VAL A 26 -22.56 9.45 -21.03
C VAL A 26 -21.43 8.86 -21.87
N ASN A 27 -20.83 9.68 -22.73
CA ASN A 27 -19.74 9.31 -23.63
C ASN A 27 -18.46 10.03 -23.19
N LEU A 28 -17.41 9.27 -22.89
CA LEU A 28 -16.14 9.77 -22.34
C LEU A 28 -14.97 9.36 -23.23
N CYS A 29 -13.94 10.21 -23.30
CA CYS A 29 -12.64 9.80 -23.82
C CYS A 29 -11.86 8.98 -22.77
N ASP A 30 -10.83 8.26 -23.21
CA ASP A 30 -10.04 7.39 -22.33
C ASP A 30 -9.43 8.15 -21.13
N ALA A 31 -8.94 9.37 -21.34
CA ALA A 31 -8.39 10.19 -20.27
C ALA A 31 -9.45 10.55 -19.20
N CYS A 32 -10.61 11.06 -19.63
CA CYS A 32 -11.68 11.42 -18.70
C CYS A 32 -12.31 10.19 -18.02
N SER A 33 -12.34 9.04 -18.69
CA SER A 33 -12.80 7.77 -18.10
C SER A 33 -11.92 7.32 -16.93
N LYS A 34 -10.59 7.43 -17.08
CA LYS A 34 -9.61 7.11 -16.04
C LYS A 34 -9.65 8.11 -14.89
N GLU A 35 -9.66 9.41 -15.20
CA GLU A 35 -9.68 10.47 -14.20
C GLU A 35 -10.95 10.43 -13.34
N LYS A 36 -12.11 10.12 -13.94
CA LYS A 36 -13.39 10.01 -13.23
C LYS A 36 -13.63 8.63 -12.61
N GLY A 37 -12.63 7.74 -12.60
CA GLY A 37 -12.71 6.44 -11.92
C GLY A 37 -13.77 5.49 -12.51
N VAL A 38 -14.12 5.64 -13.78
CA VAL A 38 -15.20 4.85 -14.43
C VAL A 38 -14.69 3.46 -14.86
N GLN A 39 -13.39 3.21 -14.73
CA GLN A 39 -12.76 1.93 -15.09
C GLN A 39 -12.72 0.94 -13.92
N ASP A 40 -13.13 1.34 -12.72
CA ASP A 40 -13.09 0.48 -11.55
C ASP A 40 -14.33 -0.42 -11.46
N PRO A 41 -14.15 -1.76 -11.35
CA PRO A 41 -15.26 -2.72 -11.30
C PRO A 41 -16.13 -2.59 -10.03
N THR A 42 -15.69 -1.79 -9.05
CA THR A 42 -16.43 -1.49 -7.82
C THR A 42 -17.47 -0.39 -7.97
N GLY A 43 -17.55 0.29 -9.12
CA GLY A 43 -18.65 1.19 -9.50
C GLY A 43 -18.85 2.43 -8.61
N PHE A 44 -17.92 2.70 -7.68
CA PHE A 44 -18.12 3.65 -6.58
C PHE A 44 -17.87 5.11 -7.01
N ALA A 45 -16.94 5.37 -7.93
CA ALA A 45 -16.50 6.72 -8.27
C ALA A 45 -17.50 7.50 -9.16
N LEU A 46 -18.26 6.81 -10.02
CA LEU A 46 -19.23 7.48 -10.90
C LEU A 46 -20.55 7.81 -10.19
N ALA A 47 -20.94 7.01 -9.20
CA ALA A 47 -22.11 7.29 -8.37
C ALA A 47 -21.99 8.67 -7.70
N ASP A 48 -20.79 9.05 -7.28
CA ASP A 48 -20.48 10.34 -6.65
C ASP A 48 -20.66 11.53 -7.62
N LEU A 49 -20.24 11.36 -8.88
CA LEU A 49 -20.38 12.36 -9.94
C LEU A 49 -21.85 12.53 -10.39
N LEU A 50 -22.61 11.44 -10.49
CA LEU A 50 -24.01 11.47 -10.96
C LEU A 50 -25.02 11.84 -9.87
N LEU A 51 -24.74 11.51 -8.61
CA LEU A 51 -25.59 11.87 -7.48
C LEU A 51 -25.33 13.30 -6.98
N GLY A 52 -24.39 14.03 -7.59
CA GLY A 52 -24.13 15.42 -7.23
C GLY A 52 -23.68 15.58 -5.77
N ILE A 53 -23.04 14.56 -5.20
CA ILE A 53 -22.46 14.60 -3.85
C ILE A 53 -21.08 15.28 -3.96
N GLY A 54 -21.06 16.45 -4.60
CA GLY A 54 -19.93 17.35 -4.68
C GLY A 54 -20.10 18.47 -3.66
N ALA A 55 -20.04 18.15 -2.38
CA ALA A 55 -19.77 19.11 -1.33
C ALA A 55 -18.63 18.54 -0.50
N ALA A 56 -17.48 19.21 -0.62
CA ALA A 56 -16.27 18.93 0.12
C ALA A 56 -16.56 18.99 1.63
N GLU A 57 -16.61 17.83 2.26
CA GLU A 57 -16.08 17.64 3.61
C GLU A 57 -15.51 16.23 3.62
N GLU A 58 -14.23 16.15 3.95
CA GLU A 58 -13.45 14.92 3.95
C GLU A 58 -14.17 13.84 4.77
N ILE A 59 -14.79 12.86 4.12
CA ILE A 59 -15.02 11.57 4.76
C ILE A 59 -13.66 10.88 4.78
N GLU A 60 -12.83 11.30 5.73
CA GLU A 60 -11.62 10.61 6.13
C GLU A 60 -12.05 9.23 6.61
N LYS A 61 -11.98 8.24 5.70
CA LYS A 61 -12.19 6.83 6.02
C LYS A 61 -11.23 6.44 7.15
N GLY A 62 -11.71 6.48 8.40
CA GLY A 62 -11.01 5.87 9.54
C GLY A 62 -10.69 6.76 10.73
N ALA A 63 -11.21 7.98 10.83
CA ALA A 63 -10.95 8.83 12.01
C ALA A 63 -11.42 8.21 13.34
N CYS A 64 -12.26 7.17 13.33
CA CYS A 64 -12.73 6.48 14.54
C CYS A 64 -11.59 6.06 15.49
N TYR A 65 -10.51 5.48 14.97
CA TYR A 65 -9.41 5.04 15.84
C TYR A 65 -8.62 6.19 16.45
N VAL A 66 -8.57 7.34 15.77
CA VAL A 66 -7.92 8.56 16.28
C VAL A 66 -8.82 9.20 17.34
N THR A 67 -10.11 9.38 17.03
CA THR A 67 -11.09 10.01 17.93
C THR A 67 -11.27 9.22 19.23
N PHE A 68 -11.26 7.89 19.17
CA PHE A 68 -11.44 7.04 20.34
C PHE A 68 -10.13 6.55 20.96
N ALA A 69 -8.96 6.99 20.47
CA ALA A 69 -7.65 6.52 20.95
C ALA A 69 -7.49 6.66 22.47
N GLU A 70 -7.88 7.82 23.01
CA GLU A 70 -7.72 8.09 24.44
C GLU A 70 -8.63 7.21 25.31
N GLY A 71 -9.90 7.04 24.91
CA GLY A 71 -10.86 6.17 25.60
C GLY A 71 -10.50 4.68 25.48
N LEU A 72 -10.06 4.24 24.30
CA LEU A 72 -9.61 2.88 24.06
C LEU A 72 -8.37 2.54 24.89
N ASN A 73 -7.44 3.48 25.06
CA ASN A 73 -6.26 3.27 25.91
C ASN A 73 -6.63 2.99 27.38
N VAL A 74 -7.63 3.69 27.92
CA VAL A 74 -8.10 3.46 29.30
C VAL A 74 -8.74 2.08 29.44
N LEU A 75 -9.57 1.68 28.47
CA LEU A 75 -10.20 0.35 28.46
C LEU A 75 -9.18 -0.77 28.31
N LEU A 76 -8.22 -0.63 27.40
CA LEU A 76 -7.15 -1.61 27.19
C LEU A 76 -6.26 -1.76 28.43
N LYS A 77 -5.97 -0.66 29.15
CA LYS A 77 -5.24 -0.70 30.43
C LYS A 77 -6.04 -1.33 31.58
N ALA A 78 -7.37 -1.22 31.56
CA ALA A 78 -8.22 -1.84 32.56
C ALA A 78 -8.39 -3.36 32.34
N MET A 79 -8.39 -3.80 31.08
CA MET A 79 -8.59 -5.22 30.72
C MET A 79 -7.30 -6.03 30.60
N HIS A 80 -6.18 -5.41 30.25
CA HIS A 80 -4.88 -6.08 30.11
C HIS A 80 -3.84 -5.51 31.09
N LYS A 81 -2.90 -6.36 31.54
CA LYS A 81 -1.83 -6.00 32.49
C LYS A 81 -0.79 -5.00 31.93
N GLY A 82 -0.96 -4.55 30.69
CA GLY A 82 -0.13 -3.57 29.97
C GLY A 82 -0.55 -3.46 28.50
N THR A 83 -0.28 -2.33 27.85
CA THR A 83 -0.55 -2.11 26.41
C THR A 83 0.56 -2.64 25.50
N GLU A 84 1.70 -3.01 26.08
CA GLU A 84 2.85 -3.58 25.37
C GLU A 84 3.14 -4.98 25.95
N HIS A 85 3.07 -5.99 25.09
CA HIS A 85 3.49 -7.33 25.43
C HIS A 85 4.96 -7.51 25.03
N VAL A 86 5.89 -7.18 25.93
CA VAL A 86 7.26 -7.70 25.86
C VAL A 86 7.23 -9.18 26.27
N GLY A 87 6.76 -10.01 25.33
CA GLY A 87 6.75 -11.47 25.46
C GLY A 87 8.08 -12.10 25.04
N LYS A 88 8.17 -13.43 25.18
CA LYS A 88 9.29 -14.20 24.64
C LYS A 88 9.29 -14.10 23.12
N LEU A 89 10.45 -13.78 22.52
CA LEU A 89 10.58 -13.71 21.07
C LEU A 89 10.40 -15.12 20.47
N PRO A 90 9.42 -15.34 19.58
CA PRO A 90 9.23 -16.66 18.95
C PRO A 90 10.52 -17.14 18.27
N GLU A 91 10.81 -18.44 18.32
CA GLU A 91 12.05 -18.99 17.74
C GLU A 91 12.21 -18.63 16.25
N ARG A 92 11.12 -18.61 15.49
CA ARG A 92 11.12 -18.19 14.08
C ARG A 92 11.49 -16.71 13.93
N ALA A 93 10.94 -15.84 14.78
CA ALA A 93 11.25 -14.42 14.77
C ALA A 93 12.70 -14.14 15.21
N HIS A 94 13.20 -14.88 16.20
CA HIS A 94 14.60 -14.82 16.64
C HIS A 94 15.55 -15.28 15.51
N ARG A 95 15.23 -16.38 14.81
CA ARG A 95 16.01 -16.85 13.65
C ARG A 95 16.05 -15.79 12.55
N VAL A 96 14.91 -15.20 12.20
CA VAL A 96 14.84 -14.14 11.17
C VAL A 96 15.65 -12.91 11.60
N MET A 97 15.56 -12.51 12.87
CA MET A 97 16.37 -11.42 13.42
C MET A 97 17.88 -11.69 13.29
N GLN A 98 18.34 -12.89 13.64
CA GLN A 98 19.75 -13.28 13.53
C GLN A 98 20.25 -13.23 12.08
N LEU A 99 19.47 -13.76 11.14
CA LEU A 99 19.79 -13.71 9.71
C LEU A 99 19.88 -12.27 9.22
N ASN A 100 18.90 -11.41 9.58
CA ASN A 100 18.92 -9.99 9.21
C ASN A 100 20.10 -9.23 9.83
N HIS A 101 20.51 -9.56 11.05
CA HIS A 101 21.69 -8.97 11.66
C HIS A 101 22.98 -9.38 10.92
N ARG A 102 23.10 -10.66 10.58
CA ARG A 102 24.24 -11.19 9.81
C ARG A 102 24.29 -10.63 8.39
N MET A 103 23.15 -10.48 7.73
CA MET A 103 23.03 -9.77 6.43
C MET A 103 23.64 -8.38 6.53
N ARG A 104 23.22 -7.59 7.52
CA ARG A 104 23.73 -6.22 7.71
C ARG A 104 25.24 -6.19 7.93
N ALA A 105 25.76 -7.06 8.78
CA ALA A 105 27.20 -7.14 9.04
C ALA A 105 28.00 -7.51 7.78
N LEU A 106 27.54 -8.50 7.00
CA LEU A 106 28.19 -8.89 5.76
C LEU A 106 28.15 -7.78 4.71
N THR A 107 27.03 -7.06 4.60
CA THR A 107 26.92 -5.92 3.68
C THR A 107 27.85 -4.77 4.06
N GLU A 108 28.01 -4.51 5.36
CA GLU A 108 28.95 -3.49 5.85
C GLU A 108 30.40 -3.90 5.58
N ASN A 109 30.75 -5.17 5.85
CA ASN A 109 32.08 -5.70 5.56
C ASN A 109 32.41 -5.69 4.07
N LEU A 110 31.42 -5.97 3.21
CA LEU A 110 31.59 -5.89 1.77
C LEU A 110 31.93 -4.44 1.35
N GLN A 111 31.21 -3.46 1.89
CA GLN A 111 31.49 -2.05 1.61
C GLN A 111 32.90 -1.65 2.04
N LYS A 112 33.35 -2.09 3.23
CA LYS A 112 34.71 -1.85 3.72
C LYS A 112 35.77 -2.48 2.82
N ALA A 113 35.60 -3.76 2.45
CA ALA A 113 36.53 -4.47 1.59
C ALA A 113 36.66 -3.82 0.20
N VAL A 114 35.57 -3.29 -0.35
CA VAL A 114 35.59 -2.55 -1.62
C VAL A 114 36.31 -1.21 -1.46
N ALA A 115 36.10 -0.50 -0.35
CA ALA A 115 36.79 0.76 -0.07
C ALA A 115 38.31 0.58 0.14
N GLU A 116 38.73 -0.57 0.66
CA GLU A 116 40.14 -0.95 0.84
C GLU A 116 40.75 -1.63 -0.39
N GLU A 117 40.03 -1.70 -1.53
CA GLU A 117 40.46 -2.36 -2.77
C GLU A 117 40.78 -3.86 -2.62
N ASN A 118 40.28 -4.50 -1.56
CA ASN A 118 40.45 -5.92 -1.27
C ASN A 118 39.42 -6.78 -2.01
N TYR A 119 39.56 -6.88 -3.34
CA TYR A 119 38.56 -7.51 -4.21
C TYR A 119 38.34 -9.01 -3.98
N GLU A 120 39.36 -9.76 -3.55
CA GLU A 120 39.21 -11.19 -3.23
C GLU A 120 38.24 -11.41 -2.06
N THR A 121 38.40 -10.62 -1.00
CA THR A 121 37.51 -10.68 0.17
C THR A 121 36.10 -10.19 -0.19
N ALA A 122 35.99 -9.16 -1.03
CA ALA A 122 34.72 -8.66 -1.51
C ALA A 122 33.95 -9.72 -2.33
N ALA A 123 34.64 -10.49 -3.17
CA ALA A 123 34.03 -11.60 -3.91
C ALA A 123 33.48 -12.68 -2.96
N SER A 124 34.27 -13.10 -1.96
CA SER A 124 33.82 -14.07 -0.96
C SER A 124 32.62 -13.57 -0.15
N LEU A 125 32.63 -12.30 0.28
CA LEU A 125 31.53 -11.68 1.02
C LEU A 125 30.25 -11.61 0.18
N ARG A 126 30.36 -11.34 -1.13
CA ARG A 126 29.20 -11.37 -2.05
C ARG A 126 28.59 -12.76 -2.15
N ASP A 127 29.42 -13.80 -2.23
CA ASP A 127 28.92 -15.18 -2.30
C ASP A 127 28.25 -15.59 -0.99
N GLN A 128 28.81 -15.20 0.16
CA GLN A 128 28.18 -15.41 1.48
C GLN A 128 26.83 -14.68 1.60
N ILE A 129 26.73 -13.46 1.08
CA ILE A 129 25.47 -12.70 1.06
C ILE A 129 24.42 -13.43 0.21
N LYS A 130 24.79 -13.93 -0.97
CA LYS A 130 23.87 -14.68 -1.84
C LYS A 130 23.37 -15.96 -1.17
N GLN A 131 24.26 -16.71 -0.50
CA GLN A 131 23.87 -17.91 0.24
C GLN A 131 22.87 -17.58 1.34
N LEU A 132 23.16 -16.55 2.15
CA LEU A 132 22.31 -16.16 3.28
C LEU A 132 20.96 -15.56 2.84
N GLN A 133 20.90 -14.92 1.67
CA GLN A 133 19.65 -14.50 1.04
C GLN A 133 18.76 -15.69 0.65
N GLY A 134 19.34 -16.82 0.23
CA GLY A 134 18.61 -18.05 -0.05
C GLY A 134 18.01 -18.70 1.20
N ASP A 135 18.67 -18.53 2.35
CA ASP A 135 18.22 -19.03 3.65
C ASP A 135 17.14 -18.15 4.32
N LEU A 136 16.90 -16.93 3.80
CA LEU A 136 15.85 -16.06 4.30
C LEU A 136 14.49 -16.67 3.91
N PRO A 137 13.58 -16.95 4.86
CA PRO A 137 12.27 -17.47 4.53
C PRO A 137 11.51 -16.38 3.76
N ASN A 138 11.35 -16.57 2.45
CA ASN A 138 10.45 -15.77 1.63
C ASN A 138 9.06 -15.84 2.28
N SER A 139 8.51 -14.68 2.60
CA SER A 139 7.19 -14.54 3.20
C SER A 139 6.13 -15.07 2.23
N SER A 140 5.67 -16.29 2.46
CA SER A 140 4.40 -16.84 2.00
C SER A 140 3.66 -17.38 3.22
#